data_AF-A0A2T4UFU3-F1
#
_entry.id   AF-A0A2T4UFU3-F1
#
_cell.length_a   1.000
_cell.length_b   1.000
_cell.length_c   1.000
_cell.angle_alpha   90.00
_cell.angle_beta   90.00
_cell.angle_gamma   90.00
#
_symmetry.space_group_name_H-M   'P 1'
#
loop_
_entity.id
_entity.type
_entity.pdbx_description
1 polymer ?
#
loop_
_entity_poly.entity_id
_entity_poly.type
_entity_poly.pdbx_seq_one_letter_code
_entity_poly.pdbx_strand_id
1 'polypeptide(L)'
;MPDPLVTVPELLPVQAELLALEPVFHQPAFGTGGADYDARMVEDYFHVGASGGVYARADVLRTVVERGPTPGEETWTVTDPCCRRLGPDTYALTYALDQAGRRTRRVTLWQRAPAGWQVVYHQGTVVSDGAPA
;
A
#
# COMPACT_ATOMS: atom_id res chain seq x y z
N MET A 1 -12.78 22.36 -10.61
CA MET A 1 -12.21 21.63 -9.46
C MET A 1 -11.52 20.39 -10.02
N PRO A 2 -10.27 20.09 -9.65
CA PRO A 2 -9.64 18.84 -10.08
C PRO A 2 -10.43 17.64 -9.55
N ASP A 3 -10.54 16.59 -10.35
CA ASP A 3 -11.15 15.31 -9.94
C ASP A 3 -10.31 14.73 -8.79
N PRO A 4 -10.90 14.46 -7.61
CA PRO A 4 -10.15 13.91 -6.47
C PRO A 4 -9.60 12.49 -6.72
N LEU A 5 -10.03 11.84 -7.80
CA LEU A 5 -9.57 10.50 -8.22
C LEU A 5 -8.52 10.54 -9.32
N VAL A 6 -8.04 11.73 -9.71
CA VAL A 6 -7.01 11.89 -10.73
C VAL A 6 -5.77 12.55 -10.13
N THR A 7 -4.63 11.90 -10.35
CA THR A 7 -3.33 12.46 -9.99
C THR A 7 -3.03 13.68 -10.85
N VAL A 8 -2.79 14.81 -10.19
CA VAL A 8 -2.34 16.03 -10.88
C VAL A 8 -0.97 15.78 -11.54
N PRO A 9 -0.68 16.40 -12.71
CA PRO A 9 0.51 16.08 -13.50
C PRO A 9 1.84 16.12 -12.72
N GLU A 10 1.96 17.04 -11.77
CA GLU A 10 3.17 17.24 -10.96
C GLU A 10 3.44 16.07 -10.00
N LEU A 11 2.43 15.24 -9.71
CA LEU A 11 2.54 14.08 -8.84
C LEU A 11 2.65 12.75 -9.60
N LEU A 12 2.59 12.75 -10.93
CA LEU A 12 2.76 11.54 -11.74
C LEU A 12 4.11 10.82 -11.50
N PRO A 13 5.26 11.52 -11.35
CA PRO A 13 6.51 10.85 -11.01
C PRO A 13 6.45 10.18 -9.63
N VAL A 14 5.84 10.85 -8.64
CA VAL A 14 5.66 10.29 -7.29
C VAL A 14 4.73 9.08 -7.35
N GLN A 15 3.63 9.14 -8.10
CA GLN A 15 2.75 7.99 -8.29
C GLN A 15 3.51 6.79 -8.85
N ALA A 16 4.36 7.00 -9.86
CA ALA A 16 5.15 5.92 -10.46
C ALA A 16 6.13 5.30 -9.45
N GLU A 17 6.83 6.13 -8.65
CA GLU A 17 7.70 5.65 -7.57
C GLU A 17 6.93 4.79 -6.55
N LEU A 18 5.76 5.27 -6.10
CA LEU A 18 4.97 4.57 -5.10
C LEU A 18 4.34 3.28 -5.66
N LEU A 19 3.86 3.28 -6.91
CA LEU A 19 3.35 2.08 -7.56
C LEU A 19 4.42 0.99 -7.71
N ALA A 20 5.69 1.37 -7.93
CA ALA A 20 6.78 0.40 -8.01
C ALA A 20 7.04 -0.32 -6.68
N LEU A 21 6.59 0.26 -5.55
CA LEU A 21 6.69 -0.31 -4.20
C LEU A 21 5.42 -1.05 -3.76
N GLU A 22 4.39 -1.06 -4.59
CA GLU A 22 3.11 -1.71 -4.29
C GLU A 22 2.95 -3.03 -5.06
N PRO A 23 2.18 -3.99 -4.52
CA PRO A 23 1.62 -3.97 -3.18
C PRO A 23 2.65 -4.14 -2.05
N VAL A 24 2.54 -3.34 -1.00
CA VAL A 24 3.42 -3.45 0.18
C VAL A 24 3.43 -4.88 0.75
N PHE A 25 4.61 -5.32 1.23
CA PHE A 25 4.91 -6.68 1.73
C PHE A 25 4.83 -7.83 0.74
N HIS A 26 4.51 -7.56 -0.51
CA HIS A 26 4.47 -8.56 -1.57
C HIS A 26 5.41 -8.19 -2.72
N GLN A 27 5.54 -6.90 -3.00
CA GLN A 27 6.45 -6.40 -4.02
C GLN A 27 7.91 -6.47 -3.55
N PRO A 28 8.83 -7.19 -4.25
CA PRO A 28 10.22 -7.31 -3.83
C PRO A 28 10.97 -5.96 -3.73
N ALA A 29 10.57 -4.97 -4.53
CA ALA A 29 11.13 -3.62 -4.46
C ALA A 29 10.77 -2.87 -3.16
N PHE A 30 9.71 -3.30 -2.48
CA PHE A 30 9.39 -2.84 -1.13
C PHE A 30 10.37 -3.42 -0.12
N GLY A 31 10.62 -4.73 -0.17
CA GLY A 31 11.58 -5.42 0.67
C GLY A 31 11.50 -6.94 0.45
N THR A 32 12.49 -7.68 0.94
CA THR A 32 12.53 -9.14 0.80
C THR A 32 12.65 -9.88 2.13
N GLY A 33 12.82 -9.15 3.24
CA GLY A 33 12.97 -9.73 4.57
C GLY A 33 12.67 -8.73 5.70
N GLY A 34 12.65 -9.25 6.93
CA GLY A 34 12.24 -8.50 8.12
C GLY A 34 12.93 -7.14 8.27
N ALA A 35 14.25 -7.07 8.08
CA ALA A 35 15.01 -5.83 8.20
C ALA A 35 14.64 -4.79 7.13
N ASP A 36 14.40 -5.22 5.88
CA ASP A 36 13.96 -4.32 4.81
C ASP A 36 12.58 -3.75 5.14
N TYR A 37 11.64 -4.61 5.55
CA TYR A 37 10.29 -4.18 5.91
C TYR A 37 10.29 -3.24 7.11
N ASP A 38 11.10 -3.55 8.13
CA ASP A 38 11.27 -2.75 9.34
C ASP A 38 11.73 -1.32 9.02
N ALA A 39 12.71 -1.16 8.13
CA ALA A 39 13.22 0.13 7.69
C ALA A 39 12.20 0.93 6.83
N ARG A 40 11.26 0.23 6.18
CA ARG A 40 10.23 0.82 5.30
C ARG A 40 8.92 1.13 6.02
N MET A 41 8.85 0.97 7.33
CA MET A 41 7.70 1.34 8.15
C MET A 41 8.11 2.42 9.15
N VAL A 42 7.26 3.42 9.36
CA VAL A 42 7.42 4.34 10.49
C VAL A 42 7.26 3.58 11.82
N GLU A 43 7.73 4.17 12.92
CA GLU A 43 7.73 3.54 14.25
C GLU A 43 6.31 3.17 14.72
N ASP A 44 5.34 4.05 14.48
CA ASP A 44 3.93 3.92 14.87
C ASP A 44 3.05 3.30 13.77
N TYR A 45 3.66 2.63 12.79
CA TYR A 45 2.94 2.00 11.69
C TYR A 45 1.91 0.96 12.18
N PHE A 46 0.73 1.02 11.56
CA PHE A 46 -0.28 -0.02 11.65
C PHE A 46 -1.03 -0.15 10.32
N HIS A 47 -1.69 -1.28 10.11
CA HIS A 47 -2.59 -1.44 8.97
C HIS A 47 -3.92 -2.07 9.33
N VAL A 48 -4.88 -1.90 8.43
CA VAL A 48 -6.16 -2.59 8.47
C VAL A 48 -6.22 -3.56 7.29
N GLY A 49 -6.26 -4.86 7.58
CA GLY A 49 -6.39 -5.89 6.56
C GLY A 49 -7.77 -5.85 5.90
N ALA A 50 -7.91 -6.53 4.76
CA ALA A 50 -9.18 -6.66 4.06
C ALA A 50 -10.31 -7.34 4.87
N SER A 51 -9.96 -7.99 5.99
CA SER A 51 -10.89 -8.55 6.98
C SER A 51 -11.43 -7.52 7.98
N GLY A 52 -10.89 -6.30 8.01
CA GLY A 52 -11.14 -5.31 9.06
C GLY A 52 -10.27 -5.49 10.32
N GLY A 53 -9.41 -6.52 10.36
CA GLY A 53 -8.44 -6.70 11.44
C GLY A 53 -7.39 -5.59 11.46
N VAL A 54 -7.03 -5.12 12.65
CA VAL A 54 -5.99 -4.12 12.88
C VAL A 54 -4.72 -4.83 13.30
N TYR A 55 -3.60 -4.54 12.65
CA TYR A 55 -2.30 -5.15 12.96
C TYR A 55 -1.23 -4.06 13.10
N ALA A 56 -0.49 -4.10 14.19
CA ALA A 56 0.61 -3.18 14.43
C ALA A 56 1.88 -3.66 13.72
N ARG A 57 2.85 -2.76 13.59
CA ARG A 57 4.19 -3.04 13.04
C ARG A 57 4.82 -4.35 13.52
N ALA A 58 4.78 -4.62 14.83
CA ALA A 58 5.35 -5.84 15.41
C ALA A 58 4.64 -7.11 14.94
N ASP A 59 3.31 -7.08 14.79
CA ASP A 59 2.54 -8.22 14.29
C ASP A 59 2.86 -8.49 12.82
N VAL A 60 2.97 -7.44 12.01
CA VAL A 60 3.34 -7.55 10.59
C VAL A 60 4.72 -8.18 10.44
N LEU A 61 5.72 -7.71 11.18
CA LEU A 61 7.07 -8.28 11.15
C LEU A 61 7.09 -9.75 11.55
N ARG A 62 6.35 -10.13 12.60
CA ARG A 62 6.22 -11.53 13.02
C ARG A 62 5.61 -12.38 11.92
N THR A 63 4.47 -11.94 11.36
CA THR A 63 3.76 -12.69 10.31
C THR A 63 4.57 -12.82 9.03
N VAL A 64 5.32 -11.79 8.64
CA VAL A 64 6.13 -11.83 7.41
C VAL A 64 7.36 -12.74 7.58
N VAL A 65 7.99 -12.75 8.76
CA VAL A 65 9.06 -13.70 9.09
C VAL A 65 8.52 -15.15 9.10
N GLU A 66 7.31 -15.36 9.62
CA GLU A 66 6.67 -16.68 9.69
C GLU A 66 6.20 -17.21 8.32
N ARG A 67 5.70 -16.34 7.43
CA ARG A 67 5.11 -16.76 6.15
C ARG A 67 6.13 -17.24 5.12
N GLY A 68 7.35 -16.70 5.13
CA GLY A 68 8.26 -16.86 3.99
C GLY A 68 7.66 -16.32 2.68
N PRO A 69 8.36 -16.43 1.53
CA PRO A 69 7.80 -16.02 0.24
C PRO A 69 6.55 -16.86 -0.05
N THR A 70 5.40 -16.20 -0.23
CA THR A 70 4.13 -16.90 -0.50
C THR A 70 4.06 -17.21 -2.00
N PRO A 71 4.02 -18.49 -2.43
CA PRO A 71 3.86 -18.83 -3.85
C PRO A 71 2.41 -18.55 -4.27
N GLY A 72 2.19 -17.71 -5.28
CA GLY A 72 0.86 -17.42 -5.83
C GLY A 72 0.54 -15.95 -6.14
N GLU A 73 1.53 -15.05 -6.12
CA GLU A 73 1.36 -13.61 -6.32
C GLU A 73 1.32 -13.17 -7.80
N GLU A 74 1.41 -14.12 -8.75
CA GLU A 74 1.83 -13.84 -10.13
C GLU A 74 0.80 -13.12 -11.02
N THR A 75 -0.43 -12.86 -10.54
CA THR A 75 -1.46 -12.17 -11.35
C THR A 75 -2.30 -11.21 -10.53
N TRP A 76 -1.72 -10.06 -10.18
CA TRP A 76 -2.50 -8.92 -9.71
C TRP A 76 -2.54 -7.83 -10.75
N THR A 77 -3.69 -7.17 -10.85
CA THR A 77 -3.85 -5.99 -11.70
C THR A 77 -4.17 -4.80 -10.81
N VAL A 78 -3.32 -3.78 -10.89
CA VAL A 78 -3.59 -2.47 -10.29
C VAL A 78 -4.36 -1.63 -11.30
N THR A 79 -5.48 -1.05 -10.88
CA THR A 79 -6.25 -0.09 -11.68
C THR A 79 -6.57 1.17 -10.88
N ASP A 80 -6.91 2.24 -11.59
CA ASP A 80 -7.30 3.53 -11.01
C ASP A 80 -6.32 4.10 -9.96
N PRO A 81 -4.99 4.10 -10.22
CA PRO A 81 -4.05 4.68 -9.27
C PRO A 81 -4.24 6.19 -9.18
N CYS A 82 -4.30 6.69 -7.96
CA CYS A 82 -4.37 8.11 -7.67
C CYS A 82 -3.42 8.45 -6.50
N CYS A 83 -2.54 9.42 -6.72
CA CYS A 83 -1.58 9.94 -5.76
C CYS A 83 -1.99 11.35 -5.35
N ARG A 84 -2.10 11.58 -4.05
CA ARG A 84 -2.42 12.88 -3.47
C ARG A 84 -1.40 13.27 -2.43
N ARG A 85 -0.85 14.48 -2.53
CA ARG A 85 -0.01 15.06 -1.48
C ARG A 85 -0.89 15.48 -0.29
N LEU A 86 -0.56 15.01 0.92
CA LEU A 86 -1.23 15.35 2.18
C LEU A 86 -0.43 16.33 3.04
N GLY A 87 0.89 16.39 2.84
CA GLY A 87 1.80 17.29 3.54
C GLY A 87 3.08 17.51 2.71
N PRO A 88 4.10 18.20 3.25
CA PRO A 88 5.36 18.44 2.52
C PRO A 88 5.96 17.17 1.93
N ASP A 89 6.02 16.12 2.76
CA ASP A 89 6.64 14.83 2.44
C ASP A 89 5.70 13.64 2.60
N THR A 90 4.41 13.88 2.82
CA THR A 90 3.40 12.83 3.04
C THR A 90 2.44 12.75 1.85
N TYR A 91 2.19 11.54 1.38
CA TYR A 91 1.38 11.25 0.19
C TYR A 91 0.43 10.10 0.49
N ALA A 92 -0.77 10.14 -0.09
CA ALA A 92 -1.69 9.02 -0.15
C ALA A 92 -1.68 8.45 -1.56
N LEU A 93 -1.42 7.15 -1.68
CA LEU A 93 -1.68 6.41 -2.91
C LEU A 93 -2.93 5.57 -2.70
N THR A 94 -3.91 5.74 -3.57
CA THR A 94 -5.13 4.92 -3.63
C THR A 94 -5.19 4.19 -4.94
N TYR A 95 -5.69 2.96 -4.94
CA TYR A 95 -5.86 2.16 -6.16
C TYR A 95 -6.85 1.01 -5.93
N ALA A 96 -7.33 0.40 -7.01
CA ALA A 96 -7.94 -0.94 -6.93
C ALA A 96 -6.88 -2.00 -7.23
N LEU A 97 -6.92 -3.10 -6.47
CA LEU A 97 -6.18 -4.32 -6.79
C LEU A 97 -7.17 -5.45 -7.04
N ASP A 98 -7.03 -6.08 -8.20
CA ASP A 98 -7.68 -7.35 -8.54
C ASP A 98 -6.69 -8.49 -8.35
N GLN A 99 -7.05 -9.48 -7.55
CA GLN A 99 -6.28 -10.71 -7.35
C GLN A 99 -7.20 -11.90 -7.60
N ALA A 100 -7.02 -12.56 -8.76
CA ALA A 100 -7.82 -13.73 -9.15
C ALA A 100 -9.34 -13.52 -8.99
N GLY A 101 -9.86 -12.35 -9.38
CA GLY A 101 -11.28 -11.99 -9.28
C GLY A 101 -11.70 -11.41 -7.93
N ARG A 102 -10.83 -11.44 -6.92
CA ARG A 102 -11.07 -10.74 -5.64
C ARG A 102 -10.57 -9.31 -5.75
N ARG A 103 -11.49 -8.36 -5.85
CA ARG A 103 -11.16 -6.92 -5.91
C ARG A 103 -11.12 -6.28 -4.53
N THR A 104 -10.10 -5.44 -4.32
CA THR A 104 -9.97 -4.59 -3.13
C THR A 104 -9.69 -3.15 -3.53
N ARG A 105 -10.25 -2.18 -2.79
CA ARG A 105 -9.78 -0.78 -2.81
C ARG A 105 -8.72 -0.62 -1.74
N ARG A 106 -7.59 -0.03 -2.09
CA ARG A 106 -6.44 0.11 -1.21
C ARG A 106 -6.07 1.55 -1.04
N VAL A 107 -5.56 1.86 0.15
CA VAL A 107 -4.91 3.11 0.47
C VAL A 107 -3.61 2.81 1.20
N THR A 108 -2.53 3.45 0.78
CA THR A 108 -1.28 3.46 1.50
C THR A 108 -0.85 4.91 1.69
N LEU A 109 -0.58 5.28 2.93
CA LEU A 109 0.03 6.55 3.28
C LEU A 109 1.54 6.36 3.30
N TRP A 110 2.21 7.18 2.52
CA TRP A 110 3.65 7.16 2.31
C TRP A 110 4.26 8.45 2.85
N GLN A 111 5.42 8.32 3.47
CA GLN A 111 6.27 9.43 3.87
C GLN A 111 7.61 9.33 3.15
N ARG A 112 8.04 10.42 2.53
CA ARG A 112 9.38 10.55 1.96
C ARG A 112 10.34 10.88 3.10
N ALA A 113 11.32 10.02 3.33
CA ALA A 113 12.40 10.25 4.29
C ALA A 113 13.76 10.30 3.57
N PRO A 114 14.83 10.83 4.21
CA PRO A 114 16.17 10.80 3.63
C PRO A 114 16.66 9.40 3.24
N ALA A 115 16.22 8.37 3.99
CA ALA A 115 16.54 6.98 3.74
C ALA A 115 15.64 6.31 2.66
N GLY A 116 14.68 7.04 2.10
CA GLY A 116 13.73 6.54 1.12
C GLY A 116 12.28 6.60 1.60
N TRP A 117 11.39 5.91 0.87
CA TRP A 117 9.96 5.87 1.17
C TRP A 117 9.66 4.96 2.36
N GLN A 118 8.88 5.47 3.31
CA GLN A 118 8.35 4.72 4.45
C GLN A 118 6.82 4.71 4.41
N VAL A 119 6.22 3.60 4.82
CA VAL A 119 4.78 3.46 4.97
C VAL A 119 4.38 3.96 6.35
N VAL A 120 3.41 4.87 6.37
CA VAL A 120 2.79 5.40 7.58
C VAL A 120 1.58 4.55 7.98
N TYR A 121 0.78 4.16 6.99
CA TYR A 121 -0.46 3.41 7.20
C TYR A 121 -0.84 2.68 5.92
N HIS A 122 -1.48 1.52 6.06
CA HIS A 122 -2.07 0.81 4.93
C HIS A 122 -3.49 0.32 5.27
N GLN A 123 -4.37 0.31 4.29
CA GLN A 123 -5.65 -0.39 4.39
C GLN A 123 -6.06 -0.97 3.04
N GLY A 124 -6.60 -2.18 3.07
CA GLY A 124 -7.36 -2.76 1.98
C GLY A 124 -8.80 -3.01 2.40
N THR A 125 -9.77 -2.75 1.52
CA THR A 125 -11.19 -3.04 1.74
C THR A 125 -11.70 -3.85 0.56
N VAL A 126 -12.41 -4.95 0.82
CA VAL A 126 -13.02 -5.77 -0.24
C VAL A 126 -14.10 -4.97 -0.95
N VAL A 127 -14.11 -5.02 -2.28
CA VAL A 127 -15.24 -4.53 -3.07
C VAL A 127 -16.26 -5.66 -3.11
N SER A 128 -17.37 -5.50 -2.40
CA SER A 128 -18.53 -6.39 -2.50
C SER A 128 -19.48 -5.89 -3.60
N ASP A 129 -20.03 -6.81 -4.40
CA ASP A 129 -20.91 -6.54 -5.54
C ASP A 129 -22.32 -6.02 -5.16
N GLY A 130 -22.55 -5.43 -3.97
CA GLY A 130 -23.91 -5.03 -3.61
C GLY A 130 -24.13 -4.17 -2.37
N ALA A 131 -25.07 -3.22 -2.58
CA ALA A 131 -25.77 -2.26 -1.73
C ALA A 131 -25.01 -1.01 -1.24
N PRO A 132 -25.57 0.22 -1.46
CA PRO A 132 -25.05 1.42 -0.83
C PRO A 132 -25.21 1.32 0.70
N ALA A 133 -24.27 1.95 1.41
CA ALA A 133 -24.40 2.24 2.84
C ALA A 133 -25.56 3.22 3.09
#